data_AF-A0A6J4MAV2-F1
#
_entry.id   AF-A0A6J4MAV2-F1
#
_cell.length_a   1.000
_cell.length_b   1.000
_cell.length_c   1.000
_cell.angle_alpha   90.00
_cell.angle_beta   90.00
_cell.angle_gamma   90.00
#
_symmetry.space_group_name_H-M   'P 1'
#
loop_
_entity.id
_entity.type
_entity.pdbx_description
1 polymer ?
#
loop_
_entity_poly.entity_id
_entity_poly.type
_entity_poly.pdbx_seq_one_letter_code
_entity_poly.pdbx_strand_id
1 'polypeptide(L)'
;MSTVLVVTRFDVPEGDSADFLPRAQAALAAFAARPGYVRGRIGRAADDPTVWVLTTEWTGVGAYRRSLSAYDVKVDAAPLLSLGRDEPSAFEVLHAGDAEGTSTGASRRAVDAGDVGVGEASGPAVSDV
;
A
#
# COMPACT_ATOMS: atom_id res chain seq x y z
N MET A 1 -2.29 15.15 10.27
CA MET A 1 -1.49 14.08 9.62
C MET A 1 -2.38 13.45 8.55
N SER A 2 -1.89 13.22 7.33
CA SER A 2 -2.69 12.57 6.28
C SER A 2 -2.52 11.05 6.38
N THR A 3 -3.64 10.37 6.64
CA THR A 3 -3.77 8.91 6.65
C THR A 3 -3.44 8.35 5.27
N VAL A 4 -2.80 7.20 5.24
CA VAL A 4 -2.49 6.47 4.00
C VAL A 4 -3.26 5.17 3.97
N LEU A 5 -3.93 4.93 2.85
CA LEU A 5 -4.55 3.66 2.51
C LEU A 5 -3.57 2.91 1.60
N VAL A 6 -3.19 1.70 2.00
CA VAL A 6 -2.43 0.77 1.17
C VAL A 6 -3.38 -0.29 0.67
N VAL A 7 -3.40 -0.53 -0.63
CA VAL A 7 -4.19 -1.56 -1.32
C VAL A 7 -3.22 -2.41 -2.15
N THR A 8 -3.12 -3.68 -1.82
CA THR A 8 -2.35 -4.65 -2.62
C THR A 8 -3.34 -5.66 -3.17
N ARG A 9 -3.44 -5.74 -4.50
CA ARG A 9 -4.27 -6.72 -5.19
C ARG A 9 -3.42 -7.91 -5.65
N PHE A 10 -4.02 -9.09 -5.66
CA PHE A 10 -3.38 -10.35 -6.02
C PHE A 10 -4.24 -11.11 -7.02
N ASP A 11 -3.56 -11.81 -7.93
CA ASP A 11 -4.12 -12.88 -8.74
C ASP A 11 -3.74 -14.22 -8.09
N VAL A 12 -4.73 -14.93 -7.56
CA VAL A 12 -4.57 -16.16 -6.79
C VAL A 12 -5.37 -17.27 -7.48
N PRO A 13 -4.71 -18.24 -8.13
CA PRO A 13 -5.41 -19.38 -8.71
C PRO A 13 -6.32 -20.06 -7.68
N GLU A 14 -7.47 -20.60 -8.10
CA GLU A 14 -8.44 -21.23 -7.18
C GLU A 14 -7.80 -22.32 -6.32
N GLY A 15 -6.88 -23.11 -6.90
CA GLY A 15 -6.12 -24.15 -6.20
C GLY A 15 -5.24 -23.64 -5.06
N ASP A 16 -4.82 -22.37 -5.10
CA ASP A 16 -3.92 -21.77 -4.11
C ASP A 16 -4.67 -20.97 -3.02
N SER A 17 -5.99 -20.82 -3.16
CA SER A 17 -6.82 -19.98 -2.27
C SER A 17 -6.78 -20.43 -0.81
N ALA A 18 -6.73 -21.75 -0.56
CA ALA A 18 -6.68 -22.32 0.79
C ALA A 18 -5.40 -21.92 1.53
N ASP A 19 -4.29 -21.82 0.80
CA ASP A 19 -2.98 -21.47 1.36
C ASP A 19 -2.77 -19.95 1.40
N PHE A 20 -3.46 -19.20 0.53
CA PHE A 20 -3.31 -17.75 0.44
C PHE A 20 -3.83 -17.04 1.69
N LEU A 21 -5.04 -17.37 2.17
CA LEU A 21 -5.66 -16.67 3.30
C LEU A 21 -4.81 -16.74 4.59
N PRO A 22 -4.27 -17.90 5.03
CA PRO A 22 -3.38 -17.96 6.19
C PRO A 22 -2.12 -17.10 6.04
N ARG A 23 -1.51 -17.07 4.84
CA ARG A 23 -0.36 -16.21 4.55
C ARG A 23 -0.73 -14.73 4.62
N ALA A 24 -1.87 -14.35 4.08
CA ALA A 24 -2.40 -12.99 4.17
C ALA A 24 -2.71 -12.57 5.62
N GLN A 25 -3.23 -13.48 6.43
CA GLN A 25 -3.49 -13.24 7.86
C GLN A 25 -2.18 -13.04 8.64
N ALA A 26 -1.15 -13.85 8.38
CA ALA A 26 0.16 -13.68 8.99
C ALA A 26 0.79 -12.33 8.62
N ALA A 27 0.75 -11.97 7.33
CA ALA A 27 1.21 -10.66 6.85
C ALA A 27 0.47 -9.50 7.54
N LEU A 28 -0.86 -9.59 7.64
CA LEU A 28 -1.68 -8.57 8.30
C LEU A 28 -1.36 -8.47 9.80
N ALA A 29 -1.14 -9.60 10.48
CA ALA A 29 -0.73 -9.61 11.89
C ALA A 29 0.64 -8.97 12.10
N ALA A 30 1.61 -9.26 11.23
CA ALA A 30 2.93 -8.64 11.26
C ALA A 30 2.83 -7.11 11.09
N PHE A 31 2.00 -6.63 10.17
CA PHE A 31 1.70 -5.20 10.01
C PHE A 31 0.99 -4.60 11.22
N ALA A 32 -0.01 -5.29 11.77
CA ALA A 32 -0.80 -4.81 12.90
C ALA A 32 0.05 -4.54 14.16
N ALA A 33 1.17 -5.26 14.30
CA ALA A 33 2.11 -5.05 15.40
C ALA A 33 3.06 -3.84 15.20
N ARG A 34 2.97 -3.11 14.08
CA ARG A 34 3.92 -2.01 13.77
C ARG A 34 3.37 -0.64 14.20
N PRO A 35 4.25 0.27 14.69
CA PRO A 35 3.84 1.62 15.03
C PRO A 35 3.19 2.37 13.86
N GLY A 36 2.04 3.00 14.14
CA GLY A 36 1.30 3.79 13.16
C GLY A 36 0.38 2.99 12.25
N TYR A 37 0.25 1.67 12.45
CA TYR A 37 -0.86 0.90 11.87
C TYR A 37 -2.19 1.33 12.50
N VAL A 38 -3.23 1.45 11.67
CA VAL A 38 -4.58 1.86 12.09
C VAL A 38 -5.55 0.69 12.01
N ARG A 39 -5.68 0.09 10.83
CA ARG A 39 -6.55 -1.08 10.58
C ARG A 39 -6.18 -1.75 9.26
N GLY A 40 -6.75 -2.90 8.99
CA GLY A 40 -6.55 -3.61 7.74
C GLY A 40 -7.55 -4.73 7.53
N ARG A 41 -7.69 -5.16 6.29
CA ARG A 41 -8.71 -6.12 5.85
C ARG A 41 -8.14 -7.00 4.76
N ILE A 42 -8.60 -8.24 4.71
CA ILE A 42 -8.36 -9.18 3.61
C ILE A 42 -9.72 -9.44 2.97
N GLY A 43 -9.75 -9.40 1.64
CA GLY A 43 -10.95 -9.65 0.86
C GLY A 43 -10.66 -10.49 -0.36
N ARG A 44 -11.70 -11.15 -0.84
CA ARG A 44 -11.77 -11.80 -2.15
C ARG A 44 -12.88 -11.13 -2.93
N ALA A 45 -12.70 -10.92 -4.23
CA ALA A 45 -13.76 -10.40 -5.07
C ALA A 45 -14.97 -11.34 -5.04
N ALA A 46 -16.18 -10.78 -5.10
CA ALA A 46 -17.42 -11.55 -4.96
C ALA A 46 -17.80 -12.27 -6.26
N ASP A 47 -17.35 -11.73 -7.38
CA ASP A 47 -17.63 -12.14 -8.75
C ASP A 47 -16.45 -12.89 -9.39
N ASP A 48 -15.24 -12.76 -8.84
CA ASP A 48 -14.04 -13.48 -9.30
C ASP A 48 -13.27 -14.07 -8.10
N PRO A 49 -13.34 -15.40 -7.87
CA PRO A 49 -12.67 -16.02 -6.72
C PRO A 49 -11.14 -16.00 -6.84
N THR A 50 -10.58 -15.64 -8.00
CA THR A 50 -9.14 -15.55 -8.20
C THR A 50 -8.56 -14.20 -7.81
N VAL A 51 -9.40 -13.18 -7.58
CA VAL A 51 -8.94 -11.83 -7.24
C VAL A 51 -9.04 -11.59 -5.74
N TRP A 52 -7.90 -11.24 -5.13
CA TRP A 52 -7.81 -10.95 -3.70
C TRP A 52 -7.24 -9.56 -3.43
N VAL A 53 -7.54 -9.04 -2.25
CA VAL A 53 -7.04 -7.75 -1.78
C VAL A 53 -6.60 -7.82 -0.32
N LEU A 54 -5.45 -7.22 -0.02
CA LEU A 54 -5.02 -6.84 1.32
C LEU A 54 -5.05 -5.32 1.40
N THR A 55 -5.83 -4.77 2.32
CA THR A 55 -5.80 -3.34 2.62
C THR A 55 -5.24 -3.08 4.01
N THR A 56 -4.44 -2.03 4.15
CA THR A 56 -3.97 -1.53 5.45
C THR A 56 -4.05 -0.01 5.48
N GLU A 57 -4.35 0.55 6.64
CA GLU A 57 -4.38 1.99 6.87
C GLU A 57 -3.32 2.37 7.90
N TRP A 58 -2.68 3.50 7.64
CA TRP A 58 -1.55 3.98 8.42
C TRP A 58 -1.70 5.45 8.74
N THR A 59 -1.16 5.88 9.88
CA THR A 59 -1.12 7.30 10.29
C THR A 59 -0.34 8.19 9.32
N GLY A 60 0.45 7.60 8.42
CA GLY A 60 1.01 8.25 7.24
C GLY A 60 2.00 7.36 6.48
N VAL A 61 2.40 7.80 5.28
CA VAL A 61 3.27 7.01 4.37
C VAL A 61 4.61 6.63 5.01
N GLY A 62 5.16 7.47 5.88
CA GLY A 62 6.42 7.19 6.58
C GLY A 62 6.29 6.04 7.59
N ALA A 63 5.14 5.90 8.24
CA ALA A 63 4.90 4.76 9.14
C ALA A 63 4.84 3.45 8.35
N TYR A 64 4.09 3.44 7.24
CA TYR A 64 4.04 2.30 6.32
C TYR A 64 5.42 1.94 5.76
N ARG A 65 6.17 2.90 5.18
CA ARG A 65 7.50 2.61 4.60
C ARG A 65 8.48 2.06 5.63
N ARG A 66 8.45 2.53 6.88
CA ARG A 66 9.29 2.00 7.95
C ARG A 66 8.86 0.59 8.38
N SER A 67 7.56 0.28 8.31
CA SER A 67 7.04 -1.03 8.70
C SER A 67 7.63 -2.15 7.85
N LEU A 68 7.84 -1.91 6.55
CA LEU A 68 8.45 -2.82 5.58
C LEU A 68 9.88 -3.26 5.93
N SER A 69 10.58 -2.49 6.77
CA SER A 69 11.94 -2.83 7.20
C SER A 69 11.99 -3.77 8.41
N ALA A 70 10.87 -3.94 9.13
CA ALA A 70 10.80 -4.77 10.33
C ALA A 70 10.99 -6.26 10.01
N TYR A 71 11.64 -6.98 10.91
CA TYR A 71 11.96 -8.41 10.72
C TYR A 71 10.70 -9.24 10.44
N ASP A 72 9.71 -9.21 11.34
CA ASP A 72 8.47 -9.97 11.18
C ASP A 72 7.76 -9.65 9.86
N VAL A 73 7.77 -8.37 9.44
CA VAL A 73 7.16 -7.95 8.15
C VAL A 73 7.95 -8.51 6.96
N LYS A 74 9.27 -8.57 7.04
CA LYS A 74 10.10 -9.19 5.98
C LYS A 74 9.86 -10.70 5.88
N VAL A 75 9.64 -11.37 7.01
CA VAL A 75 9.39 -12.82 7.04
C VAL A 75 7.97 -13.13 6.58
N ASP A 76 6.98 -12.47 7.17
CA ASP A 76 5.57 -12.87 7.03
C ASP A 76 4.84 -12.12 5.91
N ALA A 77 5.26 -10.89 5.56
CA ALA A 77 4.56 -10.07 4.57
C ALA A 77 5.30 -9.92 3.25
N ALA A 78 6.63 -9.79 3.23
CA ALA A 78 7.36 -9.54 1.97
C ALA A 78 7.14 -10.63 0.90
N PRO A 79 7.13 -11.95 1.21
CA PRO A 79 6.83 -12.99 0.23
C PRO A 79 5.42 -12.90 -0.35
N LEU A 80 4.44 -12.47 0.47
CA LEU A 80 3.08 -12.26 -0.01
C LEU A 80 3.04 -11.03 -0.93
N LEU A 81 3.63 -9.91 -0.49
CA LEU A 81 3.65 -8.66 -1.23
C LEU A 81 4.36 -8.78 -2.59
N SER A 82 5.33 -9.67 -2.75
CA SER A 82 5.96 -9.93 -4.06
C SER A 82 5.03 -10.59 -5.07
N LEU A 83 3.90 -11.14 -4.63
CA LEU A 83 2.85 -11.67 -5.52
C LEU A 83 1.81 -10.60 -5.89
N GLY A 84 1.93 -9.39 -5.34
CA GLY A 84 1.02 -8.29 -5.64
C GLY A 84 1.16 -7.82 -7.08
N ARG A 85 0.07 -7.31 -7.64
CA ARG A 85 0.09 -6.66 -8.97
C ARG A 85 1.05 -5.47 -8.98
N ASP A 86 1.72 -5.27 -10.10
CA ASP A 86 2.63 -4.14 -10.31
C ASP A 86 1.85 -2.85 -10.60
N GLU A 87 1.37 -2.22 -9.54
CA GLU A 87 0.56 -1.01 -9.58
C GLU A 87 0.82 -0.10 -8.37
N PRO A 88 0.47 1.20 -8.45
CA PRO A 88 0.48 2.07 -7.28
C PRO A 88 -0.38 1.46 -6.17
N SER A 89 0.23 1.23 -5.00
CA SER A 89 -0.44 0.55 -3.88
C SER A 89 -0.68 1.45 -2.67
N ALA A 90 -0.05 2.63 -2.57
CA ALA A 90 -0.20 3.52 -1.43
C ALA A 90 -0.86 4.85 -1.85
N PHE A 91 -1.96 5.20 -1.19
CA PHE A 91 -2.85 6.29 -1.54
C PHE A 91 -3.07 7.24 -0.36
N GLU A 92 -3.17 8.54 -0.66
CA GLU A 92 -3.65 9.52 0.32
C GLU A 92 -5.15 9.37 0.52
N VAL A 93 -5.60 9.39 1.77
CA VAL A 93 -7.03 9.45 2.07
C VAL A 93 -7.48 10.91 2.01
N LEU A 94 -8.12 11.29 0.91
CA LEU A 94 -8.61 12.66 0.69
C LEU A 94 -10.00 12.88 1.30
N HIS A 95 -10.82 11.84 1.33
CA HIS A 95 -12.15 11.85 1.92
C HIS A 95 -12.43 10.48 2.54
N ALA A 96 -13.00 10.47 3.74
CA ALA A 96 -13.36 9.26 4.46
C ALA A 96 -14.74 9.41 5.06
N GLY A 97 -15.52 8.33 5.00
CA GLY A 97 -16.78 8.20 5.71
C GLY A 97 -16.79 6.91 6.53
N ASP A 98 -17.46 6.97 7.67
CA ASP A 98 -17.78 5.82 8.49
C ASP A 98 -19.23 5.96 9.00
N ALA A 99 -19.64 5.10 9.94
CA ALA A 99 -20.99 5.13 10.49
C ALA A 99 -21.28 6.42 11.30
N GLU A 100 -20.25 7.15 11.72
CA GLU A 100 -20.34 8.29 12.64
C GLU A 100 -20.31 9.63 11.89
N GLY A 101 -19.81 9.64 10.64
CA GLY A 101 -19.89 10.79 9.76
C GLY A 101 -18.87 10.75 8.63
N THR A 102 -18.54 11.94 8.10
CA THR A 102 -17.56 12.09 7.02
C THR A 102 -16.49 13.12 7.40
N SER A 103 -15.27 12.90 6.92
CA SER A 103 -14.14 13.80 7.08
C SER A 103 -13.40 13.99 5.75
N THR A 104 -12.86 15.18 5.55
CA THR A 104 -12.03 15.52 4.38
C THR A 104 -10.61 15.83 4.84
N GLY A 105 -9.64 15.10 4.29
CA GLY A 105 -8.22 15.26 4.57
C GLY A 105 -7.57 16.29 3.64
N ALA A 106 -6.55 16.98 4.15
CA ALA A 106 -5.68 17.81 3.31
C ALA A 106 -4.71 16.91 2.51
N SER A 107 -4.61 17.12 1.20
CA SER A 107 -3.62 16.43 0.36
C SER A 107 -2.20 16.88 0.75
N ARG A 108 -1.25 15.94 0.64
CA ARG A 108 0.18 16.22 0.81
C ARG A 108 0.98 15.97 -0.48
N ARG A 109 0.29 15.75 -1.59
CA ARG A 109 0.92 15.68 -2.90
C ARG A 109 1.49 17.06 -3.24
N ALA A 110 2.76 17.09 -3.66
CA ALA A 110 3.38 18.33 -4.12
C ALA A 110 2.63 18.85 -5.35
N VAL A 111 2.55 20.16 -5.49
CA VAL A 111 1.81 20.82 -6.58
C VAL A 111 2.35 20.45 -7.96
N ASP A 112 3.65 20.14 -8.03
CA ASP A 112 4.44 19.80 -9.22
C ASP A 112 4.70 18.28 -9.34
N ALA A 113 4.01 17.44 -8.57
CA ALA A 113 4.23 15.99 -8.57
C ALA A 113 3.88 15.30 -9.90
N GLY A 114 3.35 16.03 -10.89
CA GLY A 114 3.15 15.58 -12.27
C GLY A 114 4.16 16.14 -13.27
N ASP A 115 4.94 17.16 -12.90
CA ASP A 115 5.85 17.87 -13.81
C ASP A 115 7.24 17.24 -13.86
N VAL A 116 7.63 16.46 -12.85
CA VAL A 116 8.97 15.82 -12.82
C VAL A 116 8.92 14.45 -13.50
N GLY A 117 9.23 14.42 -14.80
CA GLY A 117 9.48 13.17 -15.52
C GLY A 117 10.85 12.57 -15.18
N VAL A 118 10.94 11.24 -15.06
CA VAL A 118 12.24 10.53 -14.98
C VAL A 118 12.96 10.73 -16.32
N GLY A 119 13.80 11.77 -16.38
CA GLY A 119 14.55 12.17 -17.59
C GLY A 119 14.94 13.65 -17.63
N GLU A 120 14.24 14.54 -16.94
CA GLU A 120 14.51 15.99 -17.00
C GLU A 120 15.51 16.49 -15.95
N ALA A 121 15.82 15.69 -14.93
CA ALA A 121 16.64 16.14 -13.81
C ALA A 121 18.16 16.05 -14.02
N SER A 122 18.68 15.70 -15.20
CA SER A 122 20.13 15.58 -15.38
C SER A 122 20.61 15.80 -16.80
N GLY A 123 20.97 17.05 -17.09
CA GLY A 123 21.99 17.39 -18.09
C GLY A 123 22.57 18.76 -17.75
N PRO A 124 23.83 18.88 -17.31
CA PRO A 124 24.47 20.20 -17.29
C PRO A 124 24.58 20.69 -18.73
N ALA A 125 24.08 21.90 -19.00
CA ALA A 125 24.36 22.61 -20.25
C ALA A 125 25.87 22.94 -20.26
N VAL A 126 26.67 22.09 -20.90
CA VAL A 126 28.04 22.45 -21.25
C VAL A 126 27.95 23.38 -22.47
N SER A 127 28.24 24.66 -22.24
CA SER A 127 28.43 25.62 -23.33
C SER A 127 29.81 25.35 -23.91
N ASP A 128 29.86 24.91 -25.17
CA ASP A 128 31.12 24.77 -25.90
C ASP A 128 31.78 26.15 -26.04
N VAL A 129 33.02 26.25 -25.55
CA VAL A 129 33.99 27.30 -25.85
C VAL A 129 35.20 26.64 -26.51
#